data_AF-X1J7S2-F1
#
_entry.id   AF-X1J7S2-F1
#
_cell.length_a   1.000
_cell.length_b   1.000
_cell.length_c   1.000
_cell.angle_alpha   90.00
_cell.angle_beta   90.00
_cell.angle_gamma   90.00
#
_symmetry.space_group_name_H-M   'P 1'
#
loop_
_entity.id
_entity.type
_entity.pdbx_description
1 polymer ?
#
loop_
_entity_poly.entity_id
_entity_poly.type
_entity_poly.pdbx_seq_one_letter_code
_entity_poly.pdbx_strand_id
1 'polypeptide(L)'
;MKIQSSEINIPKDLEKQLMGYDWEKVSTGWSSSEIYKLTNEKKPTLFIKINKYSGDLFFNHEYEMLKWLKDKISVPDVIYHKKNSDYEFLLLTEIPGKVSYEVFSNSDIEV
;
A
#
# COMPACT_ATOMS: atom_id res chain seq x y z
N MET A 1 15.39 -1.98 7.66
CA MET A 1 15.73 -2.99 6.63
C MET A 1 15.54 -2.33 5.27
N LYS A 2 16.62 -2.07 4.50
CA LYS A 2 16.48 -1.57 3.13
C LYS A 2 15.90 -2.71 2.30
N ILE A 3 14.74 -2.52 1.67
CA ILE A 3 14.42 -3.39 0.54
C ILE A 3 15.62 -3.26 -0.40
N GLN A 4 16.23 -4.39 -0.76
CA GLN A 4 17.18 -4.42 -1.86
C GLN A 4 16.41 -4.01 -3.11
N SER A 5 16.42 -2.70 -3.38
CA SER A 5 15.88 -2.02 -4.54
C SER A 5 16.58 -2.42 -5.85
N SER A 6 17.40 -3.47 -5.84
CA SER A 6 18.16 -3.93 -6.98
C SER A 6 17.31 -4.60 -8.06
N GLU A 7 16.07 -5.01 -7.75
CA GLU A 7 15.17 -5.64 -8.75
C GLU A 7 13.95 -4.81 -9.12
N ILE A 8 13.46 -3.93 -8.24
CA ILE A 8 12.27 -3.09 -8.50
C ILE A 8 12.71 -1.69 -8.92
N ASN A 9 12.43 -1.33 -10.18
CA ASN A 9 12.73 -0.01 -10.73
C ASN A 9 11.73 1.04 -10.19
N ILE A 10 12.02 1.65 -9.05
CA ILE A 10 11.17 2.69 -8.46
C ILE A 10 11.37 4.03 -9.21
N PRO A 11 10.30 4.71 -9.66
CA PRO A 11 10.42 6.03 -10.27
C PRO A 11 11.10 7.05 -9.35
N LYS A 12 12.01 7.88 -9.88
CA LYS A 12 12.79 8.87 -9.09
C LYS A 12 11.93 9.88 -8.31
N ASP A 13 10.78 10.24 -8.85
CA ASP A 13 9.79 11.10 -8.20
C ASP A 13 9.18 10.42 -6.97
N LEU A 14 8.88 9.12 -7.08
CA LEU A 14 8.40 8.30 -5.96
C LEU A 14 9.51 8.04 -4.93
N GLU A 15 10.73 7.76 -5.35
CA GLU A 15 11.88 7.53 -4.45
C GLU A 15 12.08 8.67 -3.45
N LYS A 16 11.93 9.92 -3.91
CA LYS A 16 12.00 11.11 -3.03
C LYS A 16 10.90 11.12 -1.97
N GLN A 17 9.69 10.68 -2.29
CA GLN A 17 8.58 10.62 -1.34
C GLN A 17 8.80 9.53 -0.29
N LEU A 18 9.43 8.42 -0.70
CA LEU A 18 9.69 7.26 0.15
C LEU A 18 10.94 7.42 1.04
N MET A 19 11.75 8.46 0.80
CA MET A 19 12.99 8.67 1.53
C MET A 19 12.75 8.88 3.03
N GLY A 20 13.49 8.12 3.84
CA GLY A 20 13.44 8.18 5.30
C GLY A 20 12.35 7.32 5.95
N TYR A 21 11.53 6.63 5.17
CA TYR A 21 10.61 5.63 5.71
C TYR A 21 11.32 4.30 5.96
N ASP A 22 10.95 3.65 7.06
CA ASP A 22 11.18 2.23 7.28
C ASP A 22 10.09 1.42 6.56
N TRP A 23 10.49 0.29 5.98
CA TRP A 23 9.62 -0.56 5.18
C TRP A 23 9.37 -1.89 5.89
N GLU A 24 8.10 -2.23 6.04
CA GLU A 24 7.65 -3.49 6.59
C GLU A 24 6.77 -4.21 5.55
N LYS A 25 7.17 -5.42 5.13
CA LYS A 25 6.39 -6.20 4.17
C LYS A 25 5.15 -6.75 4.85
N VAL A 26 3.98 -6.45 4.29
CA VAL A 26 2.70 -7.01 4.75
C VAL A 26 2.59 -8.42 4.18
N SER A 27 2.61 -9.43 5.05
CA SER A 27 2.54 -10.85 4.68
C SER A 27 1.11 -11.37 4.51
N THR A 28 0.11 -10.57 4.88
CA THR A 28 -1.31 -10.90 4.74
C THR A 28 -1.80 -10.48 3.36
N GLY A 29 -2.03 -11.46 2.48
CA GLY A 29 -2.55 -11.21 1.14
C GLY A 29 -2.46 -12.44 0.25
N TRP A 30 -3.44 -12.61 -0.64
CA TRP A 30 -3.51 -13.71 -1.61
C TRP A 30 -3.23 -13.22 -3.04
N SER A 31 -3.08 -11.91 -3.23
CA SER A 31 -2.71 -11.32 -4.52
C SER A 31 -1.23 -11.51 -4.80
N SER A 32 -0.87 -11.53 -6.08
CA SER A 32 0.53 -11.48 -6.54
C SER A 32 1.22 -10.14 -6.28
N SER A 33 0.50 -9.14 -5.79
CA SER A 33 1.04 -7.81 -5.48
C SER A 33 1.78 -7.79 -4.15
N GLU A 34 2.86 -7.03 -4.10
CA GLU A 34 3.61 -6.78 -2.88
C GLU A 34 3.07 -5.54 -2.19
N ILE A 35 2.84 -5.64 -0.87
CA ILE A 35 2.36 -4.52 -0.06
C ILE A 35 3.36 -4.25 1.04
N TYR A 36 3.69 -2.97 1.23
CA TYR A 36 4.57 -2.52 2.29
C TYR A 36 3.92 -1.41 3.11
N LYS A 37 4.03 -1.54 4.43
CA LYS A 37 3.75 -0.46 5.37
C LYS A 37 5.01 0.39 5.51
N LEU A 38 4.84 1.70 5.41
CA LEU A 38 5.91 2.69 5.47
C LEU A 38 5.76 3.51 6.76
N THR A 39 6.72 3.42 7.67
CA THR A 39 6.68 4.10 8.97
C THR A 39 7.85 5.06 9.14
N ASN A 40 7.62 6.15 9.86
CA ASN A 40 8.65 7.13 10.23
C ASN A 40 8.19 7.90 11.47
N GLU A 41 9.10 8.24 12.38
CA GLU A 41 8.76 8.94 13.63
C GLU A 41 8.14 10.34 13.42
N LYS A 42 8.42 10.99 12.29
CA LYS A 42 8.05 12.40 12.00
C LYS A 42 7.11 12.55 10.82
N LYS A 43 6.71 11.46 10.15
CA LYS A 43 5.86 11.48 8.96
C LYS A 43 4.68 10.52 9.13
N PRO A 44 3.53 10.77 8.47
CA PRO A 44 2.39 9.86 8.54
C PRO A 44 2.76 8.49 7.98
N THR A 45 2.14 7.44 8.54
CA THR A 45 2.23 6.08 8.00
C THR A 45 1.55 6.02 6.64
N LEU A 46 2.23 5.37 5.70
CA LEU A 46 1.75 5.17 4.34
C LEU A 46 1.74 3.68 4.01
N PHE A 47 0.99 3.32 2.97
CA PHE A 47 1.03 2.00 2.38
C PHE A 47 1.40 2.12 0.90
N ILE A 48 2.37 1.33 0.47
CA ILE A 48 2.69 1.19 -0.95
C ILE A 48 2.34 -0.20 -1.43
N LYS A 49 1.57 -0.25 -2.52
CA LYS A 49 1.31 -1.47 -3.28
C LYS A 49 2.14 -1.45 -4.55
N ILE A 50 2.80 -2.56 -4.83
CA ILE A 50 3.66 -2.76 -6.00
C ILE A 50 3.17 -4.01 -6.72
N ASN A 51 2.78 -3.87 -7.97
CA ASN A 51 2.39 -5.02 -8.79
C ASN A 51 3.35 -5.17 -9.95
N LYS A 52 3.86 -6.37 -10.16
CA LYS A 52 4.69 -6.69 -11.32
C LYS A 52 3.79 -6.93 -12.52
N TYR A 53 4.18 -6.41 -13.69
CA TYR A 53 3.48 -6.61 -14.94
C TYR A 53 3.36 -8.12 -15.25
N SER A 54 2.14 -8.65 -15.26
CA SER A 54 1.82 -10.05 -15.61
C SER A 54 0.68 -10.16 -16.61
N GLY A 55 0.72 -9.32 -17.66
CA GLY A 55 -0.27 -9.36 -18.75
C GLY A 55 -1.48 -8.49 -18.48
N ASP A 56 -2.34 -8.87 -17.53
CA ASP A 56 -3.75 -8.41 -17.54
C ASP A 56 -4.26 -7.74 -16.24
N LEU A 57 -3.48 -7.69 -15.15
CA LEU A 57 -3.95 -7.15 -13.86
C LEU A 57 -3.18 -5.88 -13.48
N PHE A 58 -3.80 -4.72 -13.69
CA PHE A 58 -3.31 -3.41 -13.22
C PHE A 58 -4.19 -2.88 -12.07
N PHE A 59 -3.58 -2.22 -11.09
CA PHE A 59 -4.24 -1.39 -10.08
C PHE A 59 -5.04 -0.23 -10.68
N ASN A 60 -5.04 0.01 -11.99
CA ASN A 60 -5.94 0.97 -12.64
C ASN A 60 -7.39 0.85 -12.13
N HIS A 61 -7.91 -0.37 -11.93
CA HIS A 61 -9.25 -0.53 -11.37
C HIS A 61 -9.33 -0.06 -9.92
N GLU A 62 -8.37 -0.44 -9.08
CA GLU A 62 -8.32 -0.02 -7.67
C GLU A 62 -8.15 1.50 -7.53
N TYR A 63 -7.24 2.09 -8.30
CA TYR A 63 -7.03 3.54 -8.33
C TYR A 63 -8.31 4.28 -8.72
N GLU A 64 -8.99 3.88 -9.80
CA GLU A 64 -10.24 4.50 -10.22
C GLU A 64 -11.37 4.28 -9.21
N MET A 65 -11.44 3.10 -8.57
CA MET A 65 -12.38 2.84 -7.49
C MET A 65 -12.13 3.72 -6.26
N LEU A 66 -10.88 3.84 -5.80
CA LEU A 66 -10.52 4.69 -4.66
C LEU A 66 -10.86 6.16 -4.94
N LYS A 67 -10.56 6.63 -6.15
CA LYS A 67 -10.91 7.97 -6.60
C LYS A 67 -12.43 8.16 -6.68
N TRP A 68 -13.18 7.16 -7.12
CA TRP A 68 -14.64 7.22 -7.16
C TRP A 68 -15.26 7.17 -5.76
N LEU A 69 -14.74 6.35 -4.85
CA LEU A 69 -15.23 6.21 -3.48
C LEU A 69 -14.87 7.39 -2.57
N LYS A 70 -13.87 8.19 -2.98
CA LYS A 70 -13.50 9.42 -2.29
C LYS A 70 -14.75 10.29 -2.08
N ASP A 71 -14.87 10.79 -0.85
CA ASP A 71 -15.99 11.60 -0.34
C ASP A 71 -17.35 10.86 -0.22
N LYS A 72 -17.41 9.55 -0.49
CA LYS A 72 -18.61 8.72 -0.30
C LYS A 72 -18.50 7.85 0.95
N ILE A 73 -17.33 7.27 1.17
CA ILE A 73 -16.98 6.46 2.34
C ILE A 73 -15.52 6.72 2.73
N SER A 74 -15.14 6.28 3.94
CA SER A 74 -13.74 6.32 4.38
C SER A 74 -12.89 5.35 3.54
N VAL A 75 -12.06 5.91 2.68
CA VAL A 75 -11.05 5.19 1.88
C VAL A 75 -9.68 5.87 2.05
N PRO A 76 -8.57 5.18 1.76
CA PRO A 76 -7.26 5.81 1.75
C PRO A 76 -7.20 6.89 0.67
N ASP A 77 -6.48 7.98 0.95
CA ASP A 77 -6.14 8.96 -0.07
C ASP A 77 -5.02 8.42 -0.96
N VAL A 78 -5.17 8.60 -2.27
CA VAL A 78 -4.12 8.29 -3.24
C VAL A 78 -3.11 9.43 -3.28
N ILE A 79 -1.90 9.18 -2.81
CA ILE A 79 -0.78 10.14 -2.84
C ILE A 79 -0.06 10.06 -4.18
N TYR A 80 0.10 8.85 -4.71
CA TYR A 80 0.83 8.62 -5.94
C TYR A 80 0.31 7.37 -6.66
N HIS A 81 0.19 7.48 -7.98
CA HIS A 81 -0.09 6.35 -8.86
C HIS A 81 0.71 6.50 -10.14
N LYS A 82 1.50 5.49 -10.50
CA LYS A 82 2.26 5.47 -11.76
C LYS A 82 2.60 4.05 -12.16
N LYS A 83 2.65 3.84 -13.46
CA LYS A 83 3.14 2.60 -14.09
C LYS A 83 4.46 2.87 -14.83
N ASN A 84 5.38 1.92 -14.77
CA ASN A 84 6.52 1.82 -15.68
C ASN A 84 6.43 0.52 -16.51
N SER A 85 7.52 0.15 -17.20
CA SER A 85 7.58 -1.05 -18.05
C SER A 85 7.25 -2.35 -17.29
N ASP A 86 7.63 -2.41 -16.02
CA ASP A 86 7.70 -3.67 -15.28
C ASP A 86 6.78 -3.69 -14.05
N TYR A 87 6.38 -2.51 -13.57
CA TYR A 87 5.70 -2.34 -12.30
C TYR A 87 4.64 -1.25 -12.35
N GLU A 88 3.62 -1.41 -11.51
CA GLU A 88 2.68 -0.37 -11.14
C GLU A 88 2.78 -0.10 -9.64
N PHE A 89 2.81 1.18 -9.29
CA PHE A 89 2.98 1.67 -7.93
C PHE A 89 1.75 2.46 -7.52
N LEU A 90 1.20 2.14 -6.36
CA LEU A 90 0.10 2.86 -5.73
C LEU A 90 0.49 3.18 -4.28
N LEU A 91 0.65 4.46 -3.97
CA LEU A 91 0.97 4.97 -2.63
C LEU A 91 -0.29 5.58 -2.02
N LEU A 92 -0.62 5.12 -0.81
CA LEU A 92 -1.85 5.42 -0.10
C LEU A 92 -1.56 5.92 1.31
N THR A 93 -2.45 6.76 1.86
CA THR A 93 -2.45 7.07 3.30
C THR A 93 -2.90 5.86 4.14
N GLU A 94 -2.54 5.85 5.41
CA GLU A 94 -3.19 4.96 6.38
C GLU A 94 -4.62 5.44 6.68
N ILE A 95 -5.56 4.50 6.82
CA ILE A 95 -6.85 4.77 7.46
C ILE A 95 -6.70 4.51 8.96
N PRO A 96 -6.99 5.48 9.84
CA PRO A 96 -6.94 5.27 11.28
C PRO A 96 -7.93 4.18 11.72
N GLY A 97 -7.46 3.21 12.50
CA GLY A 97 -8.28 2.14 13.02
C GLY A 97 -7.49 0.87 13.27
N LYS A 98 -8.21 -0.22 13.58
CA LYS A 98 -7.67 -1.58 13.61
C LYS A 98 -8.37 -2.39 12.53
N VAL A 99 -7.66 -3.36 11.97
CA VAL A 99 -8.30 -4.33 11.08
C VAL A 99 -9.35 -5.10 11.87
N SER A 100 -10.53 -5.32 11.28
CA SER A 100 -11.70 -5.80 12.01
C SER A 100 -11.45 -7.12 12.75
N TYR A 101 -10.74 -8.07 12.13
CA TYR A 101 -10.46 -9.38 12.73
C TYR A 101 -9.54 -9.32 13.97
N GLU A 102 -8.72 -8.27 14.14
CA GLU A 102 -7.91 -8.07 15.36
C GLU A 102 -8.76 -7.57 16.54
N VAL A 103 -9.94 -7.01 16.25
CA VAL A 103 -10.87 -6.53 17.28
C VAL A 103 -11.70 -7.69 17.81
N PHE A 104 -12.20 -8.56 16.92
CA PHE A 104 -13.07 -9.67 17.29
C PHE A 104 -12.35 -10.90 17.87
N SER A 105 -11.03 -11.01 17.72
CA SER A 105 -10.27 -12.13 18.30
C SER A 105 -10.12 -12.06 19.83
N ASN A 106 -10.48 -10.94 20.46
CA ASN A 106 -10.30 -10.70 21.91
C ASN A 106 -11.61 -10.59 22.70
N SER A 107 -12.79 -10.75 22.08
CA SER A 107 -14.07 -10.54 22.76
C SER A 107 -15.00 -11.76 22.82
N ASP A 108 -14.69 -12.86 22.10
CA ASP A 108 -15.71 -13.89 21.82
C ASP A 108 -15.34 -15.31 22.32
N ILE A 109 -14.55 -15.43 23.40
CA ILE A 109 -14.45 -16.69 24.15
C ILE A 109 -14.77 -16.44 25.63
N GLU A 110 -16.02 -16.10 25.91
CA GLU A 110 -16.67 -16.52 27.14
C GLU A 110 -17.68 -17.61 26.75
N VAL A 111 -17.29 -18.89 26.93
CA VAL A 111 -18.19 -20.05 26.90
C VAL A 111 -18.41 -20.51 28.32
#